data_AF-A0A0P6RFU9-F1
#
_entry.id   AF-A0A0P6RFU9-F1
#
_cell.length_a   1.000
_cell.length_b   1.000
_cell.length_c   1.000
_cell.angle_alpha   90.00
_cell.angle_beta   90.00
_cell.angle_gamma   90.00
#
_symmetry.space_group_name_H-M   'P 1'
#
loop_
_entity.id
_entity.type
_entity.pdbx_description
1 polymer ?
#
loop_
_entity_poly.entity_id
_entity_poly.type
_entity_poly.pdbx_seq_one_letter_code
_entity_poly.pdbx_strand_id
1 'polypeptide(L)'
;MITRSHTKGDAPSTAVYSDCETFRYSLTRVWDPAGKTVMFVMLNPSKATEVQNDPTIERCERRARALGFGGFQATNIFALRATDPKVMRRAADPEGPDNQAAILAGVDWADMVICAWGTHGAHRDQGPSIETLLRGQGAVLHHLGLSKHGHPKHPLYIAYSQPPLPWD
;
A
#
# COMPACT_ATOMS: atom_id res chain seq x y z
N MET A 1 -17.87 -6.66 -3.20
CA MET A 1 -16.89 -5.78 -2.48
C MET A 1 -17.64 -4.76 -1.64
N ILE A 2 -17.14 -4.46 -0.44
CA ILE A 2 -17.69 -3.45 0.47
C ILE A 2 -16.79 -2.22 0.49
N THR A 3 -17.36 -1.04 0.27
CA THR A 3 -16.65 0.24 0.45
C THR A 3 -17.16 0.92 1.72
N ARG A 4 -16.25 1.23 2.64
CA ARG A 4 -16.55 2.02 3.85
C ARG A 4 -15.85 3.36 3.78
N SER A 5 -16.56 4.41 4.19
CA SER A 5 -16.03 5.77 4.18
C SER A 5 -16.23 6.45 5.53
N HIS A 6 -15.28 7.31 5.89
CA HIS A 6 -15.32 8.16 7.06
C HIS A 6 -14.63 9.48 6.73
N THR A 7 -15.01 10.58 7.38
CA THR A 7 -14.29 11.86 7.25
C THR A 7 -13.74 12.22 8.61
N LYS A 8 -12.41 12.26 8.74
CA LYS A 8 -11.72 12.66 9.97
C LYS A 8 -11.05 14.02 9.73
N GLY A 9 -11.63 15.07 10.30
CA GLY A 9 -11.14 16.44 10.07
C GLY A 9 -11.30 16.85 8.61
N ASP A 10 -10.19 17.18 7.95
CA ASP A 10 -10.11 17.64 6.56
C ASP A 10 -10.01 16.50 5.52
N ALA A 11 -9.82 15.25 5.97
CA ALA A 11 -9.48 14.16 5.07
C ALA A 11 -10.59 13.11 4.96
N PRO A 12 -11.35 13.10 3.84
CA PRO A 12 -12.09 11.94 3.39
C PRO A 12 -11.21 10.69 3.35
N SER A 13 -11.78 9.60 3.87
CA SER A 13 -11.12 8.34 4.07
C SER A 13 -12.01 7.21 3.56
N THR A 14 -11.46 6.33 2.74
CA THR A 14 -12.19 5.20 2.16
C THR A 14 -11.38 3.92 2.26
N ALA A 15 -12.03 2.81 2.61
CA ALA A 15 -11.44 1.48 2.63
C ALA A 15 -12.30 0.51 1.83
N VAL A 16 -11.66 -0.28 0.96
CA VAL A 16 -12.32 -1.30 0.14
C VAL A 16 -11.98 -2.68 0.67
N TYR A 17 -13.00 -3.48 0.95
CA TYR A 17 -12.89 -4.82 1.51
C TYR A 17 -13.58 -5.87 0.63
N SER A 18 -13.23 -7.13 0.83
CA SER A 18 -14.06 -8.25 0.36
C SER A 18 -15.40 -8.29 1.12
N ASP A 19 -16.39 -9.01 0.58
CA ASP A 19 -17.73 -9.09 1.21
C ASP A 19 -17.72 -9.79 2.57
N CYS A 20 -16.73 -10.66 2.79
CA CYS A 20 -16.46 -11.29 4.08
C CYS A 20 -15.51 -10.49 4.98
N GLU A 21 -15.09 -9.29 4.56
CA GLU A 21 -14.17 -8.37 5.24
C GLU A 21 -12.78 -8.94 5.62
N THR A 22 -12.49 -10.16 5.16
CA THR A 22 -11.23 -10.88 5.40
C THR A 22 -10.07 -10.21 4.68
N PHE A 23 -10.35 -9.67 3.49
CA PHE A 23 -9.38 -8.97 2.67
C PHE A 23 -9.66 -7.46 2.70
N ARG A 24 -8.59 -6.66 2.75
CA ARG A 24 -8.65 -5.22 2.48
C ARG A 24 -7.81 -4.93 1.25
N TYR A 25 -8.46 -4.46 0.21
CA TYR A 25 -7.84 -4.23 -1.09
C TYR A 25 -7.19 -2.86 -1.18
N SER A 26 -7.80 -1.83 -0.58
CA SER A 26 -7.20 -0.50 -0.53
C SER A 26 -7.64 0.30 0.69
N LEU A 27 -6.82 1.29 1.05
CA LEU A 27 -7.11 2.32 2.03
C LEU A 27 -6.64 3.67 1.52
N THR A 28 -7.58 4.58 1.23
CA THR A 28 -7.30 5.90 0.66
C THR A 28 -7.57 7.00 1.68
N ARG A 29 -6.74 8.04 1.66
CA ARG A 29 -6.94 9.33 2.33
C ARG A 29 -6.67 10.45 1.35
N VAL A 30 -7.57 11.42 1.27
CA VAL A 30 -7.40 12.62 0.43
C VAL A 30 -7.67 13.84 1.30
N TRP A 31 -6.75 14.80 1.37
CA TRP A 31 -6.91 16.08 2.07
C TRP A 31 -6.86 17.28 1.12
N ASP A 32 -6.29 17.12 -0.07
CA ASP A 32 -6.34 18.09 -1.15
C ASP A 32 -6.64 17.37 -2.48
N PRO A 33 -7.90 17.39 -2.94
CA PRO A 33 -8.30 16.74 -4.19
C PRO A 33 -7.67 17.31 -5.46
N ALA A 34 -7.12 18.52 -5.41
CA ALA A 34 -6.42 19.14 -6.55
C ALA A 34 -4.91 18.82 -6.55
N GLY A 35 -4.39 18.26 -5.45
CA GLY A 35 -3.00 17.90 -5.29
C GLY A 35 -2.65 16.54 -5.90
N LYS A 36 -1.35 16.30 -6.07
CA LYS A 36 -0.84 15.01 -6.56
C LYS A 36 -1.12 13.88 -5.58
N THR A 37 -1.19 12.65 -6.06
CA THR A 37 -1.48 11.47 -5.24
C THR A 37 -0.31 10.47 -5.22
N VAL A 38 -0.20 9.69 -4.14
CA VAL A 38 0.83 8.65 -4.01
C VAL A 38 0.25 7.33 -3.53
N MET A 39 0.62 6.24 -4.20
CA MET A 39 0.31 4.88 -3.76
C MET A 39 1.50 4.27 -3.02
N PHE A 40 1.25 3.64 -1.87
CA PHE A 40 2.19 2.75 -1.19
C PHE A 40 1.76 1.29 -1.39
N VAL A 41 2.62 0.48 -2.01
CA VAL A 41 2.40 -0.96 -2.21
C VAL A 41 3.16 -1.74 -1.13
N MET A 42 2.45 -2.22 -0.11
CA MET A 42 3.05 -2.79 1.10
C MET A 42 2.82 -4.31 1.20
N LEU A 43 3.20 -4.93 2.31
CA LEU A 43 3.13 -6.40 2.47
C LEU A 43 1.69 -6.91 2.59
N ASN A 44 1.05 -6.66 3.72
CA ASN A 44 -0.32 -7.07 4.00
C ASN A 44 -1.02 -6.07 4.94
N PRO A 45 -2.36 -5.91 4.84
CA PRO A 45 -3.13 -5.07 5.76
C PRO A 45 -3.03 -5.52 7.21
N SER A 46 -3.02 -4.56 8.13
CA SER A 46 -3.12 -4.81 9.58
C SER A 46 -4.40 -4.18 10.16
N LYS A 47 -4.29 -3.29 11.14
CA LYS A 47 -5.40 -2.80 11.97
C LYS A 47 -6.07 -1.53 11.44
N ALA A 48 -5.45 -0.82 10.50
CA ALA A 48 -6.03 0.40 9.97
C ALA A 48 -7.39 0.13 9.29
N THR A 49 -8.31 1.07 9.45
CA THR A 49 -9.62 1.09 8.79
C THR A 49 -9.83 2.47 8.18
N GLU A 50 -10.96 2.73 7.57
CA GLU A 50 -11.40 4.08 7.19
C GLU A 50 -11.46 5.07 8.38
N VAL A 51 -11.58 4.59 9.62
CA VAL A 51 -11.69 5.47 10.80
C VAL A 51 -10.33 5.73 11.44
N GLN A 52 -9.48 4.71 11.53
CA GLN A 52 -8.25 4.76 12.34
C GLN A 52 -7.02 4.33 11.55
N ASN A 53 -5.91 5.01 11.81
CA ASN A 53 -4.59 4.62 11.32
C ASN A 53 -3.95 3.58 12.26
N ASP A 54 -3.13 2.70 11.69
CA ASP A 54 -2.10 1.96 12.43
C ASP A 54 -0.73 2.66 12.25
N PRO A 55 0.34 2.27 12.97
CA PRO A 55 1.63 2.95 12.88
C PRO A 55 2.22 3.03 11.47
N THR A 56 1.92 2.07 10.61
CA THR A 56 2.41 2.05 9.22
C THR A 56 1.65 3.08 8.38
N ILE A 57 0.31 3.07 8.46
CA ILE A 57 -0.53 4.01 7.72
C ILE A 57 -0.30 5.45 8.18
N GLU A 58 -0.14 5.68 9.48
CA GLU A 58 0.23 7.00 10.03
C GLU A 58 1.55 7.50 9.43
N ARG A 59 2.52 6.60 9.27
CA ARG A 59 3.83 6.94 8.70
C ARG A 59 3.75 7.25 7.20
N CYS A 60 2.94 6.50 6.46
CA CYS A 60 2.67 6.76 5.05
C CYS A 60 1.97 8.11 4.85
N GLU A 61 0.93 8.39 5.63
CA GLU A 61 0.20 9.66 5.58
C GLU A 61 1.13 10.84 5.86
N ARG A 62 1.86 10.79 6.97
CA ARG A 62 2.79 11.87 7.34
C ARG A 62 3.86 12.11 6.29
N ARG A 63 4.36 11.04 5.66
CA ARG A 63 5.33 11.13 4.57
C ARG A 63 4.71 11.76 3.33
N ALA A 64 3.52 11.32 2.92
CA ALA A 64 2.81 11.87 1.78
C ALA A 64 2.56 13.38 1.95
N ARG A 65 2.08 13.80 3.13
CA ARG A 65 1.92 15.22 3.48
C ARG A 65 3.24 15.99 3.44
N ALA A 66 4.31 15.44 4.01
CA ALA A 66 5.63 16.08 4.01
C ALA A 66 6.25 16.24 2.60
N LEU A 67 5.87 15.36 1.66
CA LEU A 67 6.28 15.42 0.27
C LEU A 67 5.35 16.29 -0.61
N GLY A 68 4.31 16.90 -0.02
CA GLY A 68 3.41 17.80 -0.73
C GLY A 68 2.33 17.11 -1.57
N PHE A 69 2.05 15.83 -1.33
CA PHE A 69 0.89 15.16 -1.96
C PHE A 69 -0.42 15.66 -1.34
N GLY A 70 -1.50 15.58 -2.11
CA GLY A 70 -2.88 15.85 -1.69
C GLY A 70 -3.64 14.61 -1.21
N GLY A 71 -3.09 13.42 -1.42
CA GLY A 71 -3.64 12.19 -0.88
C GLY A 71 -2.69 11.01 -1.01
N PHE A 72 -2.97 9.94 -0.25
CA PHE A 72 -2.31 8.65 -0.46
C PHE A 72 -3.30 7.49 -0.49
N GLN A 73 -2.88 6.41 -1.15
CA GLN A 73 -3.54 5.12 -1.09
C GLN A 73 -2.56 4.05 -0.64
N ALA A 74 -2.97 3.19 0.28
CA ALA A 74 -2.25 1.99 0.65
C ALA A 74 -2.91 0.77 0.00
N THR A 75 -2.14 0.06 -0.81
CA THR A 75 -2.45 -1.28 -1.31
C THR A 75 -1.42 -2.26 -0.78
N ASN A 76 -1.67 -3.56 -0.96
CA ASN A 76 -0.83 -4.59 -0.38
C ASN A 76 -0.66 -5.76 -1.36
N ILE A 77 0.54 -6.33 -1.43
CA ILE A 77 0.79 -7.48 -2.30
C ILE A 77 0.04 -8.75 -1.85
N PHE A 78 -0.35 -8.81 -0.57
CA PHE A 78 -1.32 -9.76 -0.03
C PHE A 78 -2.49 -9.00 0.61
N ALA A 79 -3.73 -9.23 0.20
CA ALA A 79 -4.87 -8.50 0.77
C ALA A 79 -5.33 -9.00 2.14
N LEU A 80 -4.87 -10.17 2.61
CA LEU A 80 -5.31 -10.74 3.87
C LEU A 80 -4.98 -9.82 5.04
N ARG A 81 -6.02 -9.43 5.79
CA ARG A 81 -5.87 -8.61 6.99
C ARG A 81 -5.31 -9.44 8.14
N ALA A 82 -4.06 -9.18 8.51
CA ALA A 82 -3.38 -9.87 9.59
C ALA A 82 -2.29 -9.00 10.21
N THR A 83 -2.23 -8.91 11.54
CA THR A 83 -1.14 -8.17 12.21
C THR A 83 0.20 -8.93 12.16
N ASP A 84 0.17 -10.26 12.26
CA ASP A 84 1.37 -11.10 12.14
C ASP A 84 1.48 -11.67 10.72
N PRO A 85 2.55 -11.36 9.96
CA PRO A 85 2.80 -11.94 8.65
C PRO A 85 2.81 -13.48 8.63
N LYS A 86 3.05 -14.15 9.77
CA LYS A 86 2.96 -15.62 9.85
C LYS A 86 1.54 -16.13 9.62
N VAL A 87 0.51 -15.36 9.99
CA VAL A 87 -0.90 -15.71 9.71
C VAL A 87 -1.14 -15.62 8.20
N MET A 88 -0.70 -14.53 7.57
CA MET A 88 -0.75 -14.36 6.13
C MET A 88 -0.04 -15.49 5.38
N ARG A 89 1.17 -15.87 5.80
CA ARG A 89 1.93 -16.96 5.16
C ARG A 89 1.33 -18.36 5.31
N ARG A 90 0.43 -18.56 6.28
CA ARG A 90 -0.25 -19.84 6.53
C ARG A 90 -1.58 -19.95 5.78
N ALA A 91 -2.13 -18.85 5.31
CA ALA A 91 -3.36 -18.86 4.53
C ALA A 91 -3.11 -19.52 3.15
N ALA A 92 -4.14 -20.17 2.60
CA ALA A 92 -4.06 -20.79 1.28
C ALA A 92 -3.94 -19.74 0.17
N ASP A 93 -4.78 -18.70 0.25
CA ASP A 93 -4.91 -17.64 -0.76
C ASP A 93 -4.80 -16.24 -0.11
N PRO A 94 -3.64 -15.89 0.48
CA PRO A 94 -3.45 -14.61 1.16
C PRO A 94 -3.52 -13.39 0.24
N GLU A 95 -3.35 -13.60 -1.07
CA GLU A 95 -3.45 -12.57 -2.09
C GLU A 95 -4.85 -11.98 -2.13
N GLY A 96 -5.89 -12.81 -2.04
CA GLY A 96 -7.29 -12.44 -2.19
C GLY A 96 -7.70 -12.26 -3.66
N PRO A 97 -8.97 -12.55 -4.02
CA PRO A 97 -9.40 -12.69 -5.41
C PRO A 97 -9.36 -11.38 -6.21
N ASP A 98 -9.68 -10.23 -5.59
CA ASP A 98 -9.77 -8.94 -6.30
C ASP A 98 -8.52 -8.05 -6.12
N ASN A 99 -7.48 -8.56 -5.46
CA ASN A 99 -6.35 -7.73 -5.04
C ASN A 99 -5.54 -7.17 -6.20
N GLN A 100 -5.31 -7.98 -7.24
CA GLN A 100 -4.59 -7.54 -8.42
C GLN A 100 -5.30 -6.36 -9.12
N ALA A 101 -6.64 -6.46 -9.27
CA ALA A 101 -7.43 -5.40 -9.87
C ALA A 101 -7.38 -4.11 -9.03
N ALA A 102 -7.43 -4.23 -7.70
CA ALA A 102 -7.32 -3.08 -6.81
C ALA A 102 -5.93 -2.42 -6.84
N ILE A 103 -4.86 -3.20 -6.97
CA ILE A 103 -3.50 -2.67 -7.14
C ILE A 103 -3.41 -1.87 -8.44
N LEU A 104 -3.92 -2.40 -9.56
CA LEU A 104 -3.90 -1.70 -10.85
C LEU A 104 -4.75 -0.43 -10.82
N ALA A 105 -5.94 -0.47 -10.24
CA ALA A 105 -6.77 0.73 -10.05
C ALA A 105 -6.04 1.80 -9.20
N GLY A 106 -5.21 1.37 -8.25
CA GLY A 106 -4.37 2.28 -7.48
C GLY A 106 -3.19 2.87 -8.24
N VAL A 107 -2.62 2.12 -9.21
CA VAL A 107 -1.65 2.67 -10.17
C VAL A 107 -2.28 3.77 -11.00
N ASP A 108 -3.47 3.51 -11.56
CA ASP A 108 -4.17 4.49 -12.40
C ASP A 108 -4.58 5.75 -11.62
N TRP A 109 -4.80 5.62 -10.30
CA TRP A 109 -5.15 6.73 -9.42
C TRP A 109 -3.95 7.58 -8.96
N ALA A 110 -2.74 7.00 -8.91
CA ALA A 110 -1.58 7.60 -8.27
C ALA A 110 -0.62 8.30 -9.25
N ASP A 111 -0.18 9.52 -8.93
CA ASP A 111 0.93 10.16 -9.66
C ASP A 111 2.30 9.56 -9.34
N MET A 112 2.44 8.86 -8.20
CA MET A 112 3.67 8.18 -7.80
C MET A 112 3.35 6.84 -7.12
N VAL A 113 4.07 5.79 -7.49
CA VAL A 113 3.98 4.47 -6.85
C VAL A 113 5.25 4.18 -6.05
N ILE A 114 5.10 3.99 -4.75
CA ILE A 114 6.18 3.61 -3.82
C ILE A 114 5.97 2.17 -3.36
N CYS A 115 6.86 1.28 -3.78
CA CYS A 115 6.90 -0.09 -3.32
C CYS A 115 7.57 -0.18 -1.95
N ALA A 116 7.03 -1.00 -1.04
CA ALA A 116 7.49 -1.07 0.35
C ALA A 116 7.06 -2.36 1.11
N TRP A 117 7.02 -3.51 0.44
CA TRP A 117 6.57 -4.79 1.03
C TRP A 117 7.62 -5.55 1.87
N GLY A 118 8.88 -5.13 1.88
CA GLY A 118 9.95 -5.77 2.65
C GLY A 118 10.31 -7.19 2.17
N THR A 119 11.17 -7.87 2.92
CA THR A 119 11.72 -9.18 2.53
C THR A 119 10.68 -10.30 2.51
N HIS A 120 9.55 -10.13 3.18
CA HIS A 120 8.46 -11.11 3.16
C HIS A 120 7.75 -11.19 1.82
N GLY A 121 7.95 -10.23 0.91
CA GLY A 121 7.46 -10.34 -0.47
C GLY A 121 8.08 -11.49 -1.26
N ALA A 122 9.18 -12.09 -0.81
CA ALA A 122 9.71 -13.33 -1.40
C ALA A 122 8.78 -14.54 -1.19
N HIS A 123 7.84 -14.46 -0.24
CA HIS A 123 6.86 -15.53 -0.05
C HIS A 123 5.99 -15.68 -1.30
N ARG A 124 5.89 -16.90 -1.82
CA ARG A 124 5.10 -17.24 -3.01
C ARG A 124 5.50 -16.44 -4.27
N ASP A 125 6.70 -15.87 -4.27
CA ASP A 125 7.18 -14.97 -5.32
C ASP A 125 6.27 -13.74 -5.57
N GLN A 126 5.49 -13.36 -4.55
CA GLN A 126 4.44 -12.35 -4.73
C GLN A 126 5.01 -10.94 -4.97
N GLY A 127 6.14 -10.59 -4.32
CA GLY A 127 6.82 -9.33 -4.55
C GLY A 127 7.28 -9.18 -6.00
N PRO A 128 8.10 -10.11 -6.54
CA PRO A 128 8.51 -10.09 -7.94
C PRO A 128 7.34 -10.17 -8.94
N SER A 129 6.29 -10.95 -8.63
CA SER A 129 5.07 -11.01 -9.44
C SER A 129 4.37 -9.64 -9.53
N ILE A 130 4.14 -8.98 -8.39
CA ILE A 130 3.53 -7.64 -8.36
C ILE A 130 4.47 -6.59 -8.98
N GLU A 131 5.77 -6.67 -8.80
CA GLU A 131 6.72 -5.77 -9.48
C GLU A 131 6.57 -5.89 -11.01
N THR A 132 6.57 -7.12 -11.54
CA THR A 132 6.41 -7.40 -12.97
C THR A 132 5.07 -6.86 -13.48
N LEU A 133 3.99 -7.07 -12.73
CA LEU A 133 2.67 -6.54 -13.05
C LEU A 133 2.67 -5.00 -13.13
N LEU A 134 3.22 -4.32 -12.11
CA LEU A 134 3.22 -2.86 -12.06
C LEU A 134 4.05 -2.26 -13.20
N ARG A 135 5.22 -2.85 -13.50
CA ARG A 135 6.05 -2.43 -14.65
C ARG A 135 5.35 -2.72 -15.98
N GLY A 136 4.64 -3.84 -16.09
CA GLY A 136 3.82 -4.18 -17.25
C GLY A 136 2.69 -3.19 -17.52
N GLN A 137 2.17 -2.54 -16.47
CA GLN A 137 1.21 -1.42 -16.54
C GLN A 137 1.88 -0.08 -16.90
N GLY A 138 3.21 -0.05 -17.08
CA GLY A 138 3.97 1.17 -17.39
C GLY A 138 4.25 2.06 -16.18
N ALA A 139 4.03 1.58 -14.95
CA ALA A 139 4.27 2.36 -13.74
C ALA A 139 5.77 2.62 -13.52
N VAL A 140 6.14 3.87 -13.24
CA VAL A 140 7.47 4.23 -12.75
C VAL A 140 7.52 3.96 -11.24
N LEU A 141 8.24 2.90 -10.88
CA LEU A 141 8.31 2.46 -9.49
C LEU A 141 9.34 3.25 -8.70
N HIS A 142 9.00 3.52 -7.44
CA HIS A 142 9.88 4.13 -6.46
C HIS A 142 10.01 3.23 -5.23
N HIS A 143 11.06 3.45 -4.45
CA HIS A 143 11.27 2.78 -3.17
C HIS A 143 11.84 3.74 -2.11
N LEU A 144 11.73 3.36 -0.85
CA LEU A 144 12.38 4.07 0.28
C LEU A 144 13.76 3.47 0.66
N GLY A 145 14.32 2.68 -0.25
CA GLY A 145 15.58 1.96 -0.10
C GLY A 145 15.36 0.46 -0.24
N LEU A 146 16.39 -0.25 -0.70
CA LEU A 146 16.35 -1.69 -0.91
C LEU A 146 17.08 -2.46 0.19
N SER A 147 16.62 -3.66 0.48
CA SER A 147 17.36 -4.66 1.26
C SER A 147 18.55 -5.22 0.47
N LYS A 148 19.42 -6.01 1.12
CA LYS A 148 20.53 -6.71 0.46
C LYS A 148 20.07 -7.57 -0.72
N HIS A 149 18.85 -8.10 -0.66
CA HIS A 149 18.27 -8.97 -1.70
C HIS A 149 17.33 -8.20 -2.64
N GLY A 150 17.42 -6.87 -2.70
CA GLY A 150 16.62 -6.07 -3.64
C GLY A 150 15.17 -5.81 -3.23
N HIS A 151 14.68 -6.36 -2.10
CA HIS A 151 13.31 -6.05 -1.66
C HIS A 151 13.16 -4.60 -1.17
N PRO A 152 12.07 -3.91 -1.50
CA PRO A 152 11.83 -2.53 -1.08
C PRO A 152 11.50 -2.48 0.40
N LYS A 153 12.21 -1.64 1.16
CA LYS A 153 12.10 -1.58 2.61
C LYS A 153 10.73 -1.07 3.06
N HIS A 154 10.21 -1.69 4.11
CA HIS A 154 8.95 -1.30 4.76
C HIS A 154 9.06 0.12 5.35
N PRO A 155 8.04 0.99 5.22
CA PRO A 155 8.18 2.40 5.54
C PRO A 155 8.39 2.64 7.04
N LEU A 156 7.87 1.77 7.92
CA LEU A 156 7.79 1.94 9.38
C LEU A 156 9.10 2.38 10.06
N TYR A 157 10.26 2.03 9.51
CA TYR A 157 11.56 2.35 10.11
C TYR A 157 12.45 3.23 9.23
N ILE A 158 11.94 3.76 8.11
CA ILE A 158 12.71 4.61 7.20
C ILE A 158 12.54 6.08 7.57
N ALA A 159 13.64 6.79 7.82
CA ALA A 159 13.65 8.20 8.20
C ALA A 159 12.90 9.07 7.17
N TYR A 160 12.23 10.13 7.64
CA TYR A 160 11.48 11.03 6.74
C TYR A 160 12.39 11.81 5.77
N SER A 161 13.65 12.04 6.15
CA SER A 161 14.67 12.65 5.28
C SER A 161 15.06 11.79 4.09
N GLN A 162 14.78 10.48 4.10
CA GLN A 162 14.97 9.63 2.94
C GLN A 162 13.87 9.93 1.91
N PRO A 163 14.19 10.51 0.74
CA PRO A 163 13.21 10.68 -0.32
C PRO A 163 12.87 9.33 -0.98
N PRO A 164 11.72 9.21 -1.64
CA PRO A 164 11.50 8.15 -2.63
C PRO A 164 12.58 8.22 -3.70
N LEU A 165 13.13 7.07 -4.08
CA LEU A 165 14.12 6.92 -5.15
C LEU A 165 13.51 6.08 -6.27
N PRO A 166 13.80 6.36 -7.56
CA PRO A 166 13.42 5.47 -8.65
C PRO A 166 13.94 4.06 -8.40
N TRP A 167 13.12 3.07 -8.76
CA TRP A 167 13.48 1.66 -8.71
C TRP A 167 13.71 1.14 -10.12
N ASP A 168 14.99 1.12 -10.51
CA ASP A 168 15.45 0.61 -11.80
C ASP A 168 15.23 -0.91 -11.90
#